data_AF-A0A8X6LTF5-F1
#
_entry.id   AF-A0A8X6LTF5-F1
#
_cell.length_a   1.000
_cell.length_b   1.000
_cell.length_c   1.000
_cell.angle_alpha   90.00
_cell.angle_beta   90.00
_cell.angle_gamma   90.00
#
_symmetry.space_group_name_H-M   'P 1'
#
loop_
_entity.id
_entity.type
_entity.pdbx_description
1 polymer ?
#
loop_
_entity_poly.entity_id
_entity_poly.type
_entity_poly.pdbx_seq_one_letter_code
_entity_poly.pdbx_strand_id
1 'polypeptide(L)'
;MQQETSDRNAVMHIDEVAQYQAGRYISSNEAIWRILSFPIHERSPAVIHLAVHLENGQRVYFTASNVQQRALNPPATTLTAFFHLCQNDAFAKTLLYSDVPTYYTWNASRKVFERRKRAIANKVLNQLGMPSPTRSAAASFDVELRREQNYNIMDLSSYVSSNIPKLTLEQKGIYDKIMQTINSGNGKIFFLDAPGGTGDFRQTLPVIPRSTPADEINASLKRSALWQHVKTLKLIKNMRVQLQNDRSAEIFSNQLLDIGNGKVPVDLTSGKISLPHNFCNLVTSKGELVERVFPDIQTNFKNPNWLSERAILAAKNKDVYQLNNVIQSRIQNETVTY
;
A
#
# COMPACT_ATOMS: atom_id res chain seq x y z
N MET A 1 62.04 0.73 -29.05
CA MET A 1 61.48 2.09 -29.02
C MET A 1 60.11 1.98 -28.37
N GLN A 2 60.01 2.26 -27.07
CA GLN A 2 59.61 3.57 -26.51
C GLN A 2 58.19 3.95 -26.99
N GLN A 3 57.15 3.68 -26.20
CA GLN A 3 56.58 4.45 -25.06
C GLN A 3 55.89 5.77 -25.43
N GLU A 4 54.63 5.82 -24.98
CA GLU A 4 53.87 6.97 -24.43
C GLU A 4 53.37 8.08 -25.35
N THR A 5 52.05 8.34 -25.31
CA THR A 5 51.50 9.30 -24.34
C THR A 5 49.99 9.14 -24.10
N SER A 6 49.62 9.38 -22.84
CA SER A 6 48.31 9.55 -22.20
C SER A 6 47.53 10.79 -22.68
N ASP A 7 46.20 10.73 -22.69
CA ASP A 7 45.29 11.61 -21.90
C ASP A 7 43.81 11.22 -22.12
N ARG A 8 43.07 10.75 -21.10
CA ARG A 8 42.34 11.54 -20.08
C ARG A 8 41.37 12.57 -20.68
N ASN A 9 40.14 12.14 -21.02
CA ASN A 9 38.88 12.67 -20.48
C ASN A 9 37.62 12.21 -21.26
N ALA A 10 36.61 11.78 -20.49
CA ALA A 10 35.16 11.94 -20.74
C ALA A 10 34.51 11.01 -21.80
N VAL A 11 33.42 10.27 -21.58
CA VAL A 11 32.42 10.15 -20.50
C VAL A 11 31.99 8.68 -20.50
N MET A 12 32.05 7.99 -19.36
CA MET A 12 31.36 6.70 -19.23
C MET A 12 29.87 7.02 -19.32
N HIS A 13 29.20 6.62 -20.39
CA HIS A 13 27.79 6.90 -20.62
C HIS A 13 26.95 6.20 -19.55
N ILE A 14 26.68 6.91 -18.44
CA ILE A 14 25.79 6.45 -17.39
C ILE A 14 24.38 6.46 -17.98
N ASP A 15 23.83 5.27 -18.21
CA ASP A 15 22.43 5.10 -18.58
C ASP A 15 21.57 5.31 -17.32
N GLU A 16 21.23 6.57 -17.07
CA GLU A 16 20.36 6.99 -15.97
C GLU A 16 18.99 6.29 -16.00
N VAL A 17 18.53 5.78 -17.16
CA VAL A 17 17.26 5.05 -17.30
C VAL A 17 17.40 3.62 -16.75
N ALA A 18 18.51 2.94 -17.04
CA ALA A 18 18.83 1.64 -16.45
C ALA A 18 19.04 1.74 -14.93
N GLN A 19 19.70 2.81 -14.44
CA GLN A 19 19.86 3.07 -13.01
C GLN A 19 18.54 3.46 -12.31
N TYR A 20 17.62 4.13 -13.00
CA TYR A 20 16.28 4.42 -12.49
C TYR A 20 15.40 3.16 -12.40
N GLN A 21 15.64 2.15 -13.24
CA GLN A 21 14.96 0.84 -13.17
C GLN A 21 15.47 -0.04 -12.03
N ALA A 22 16.74 0.09 -11.62
CA ALA A 22 17.33 -0.68 -10.51
C ALA A 22 16.89 -0.20 -9.10
N GLY A 23 16.25 0.96 -9.00
CA GLY A 23 16.06 1.65 -7.73
C GLY A 23 14.61 1.82 -7.28
N ARG A 24 13.78 0.77 -7.20
CA ARG A 24 12.52 0.82 -6.41
C ARG A 24 12.23 -0.48 -5.65
N TYR A 25 11.96 -0.28 -4.38
CA TYR A 25 11.69 -1.24 -3.30
C TYR A 25 10.89 -2.49 -3.75
N ILE A 26 11.46 -3.67 -3.54
CA ILE A 26 10.80 -4.96 -3.77
C ILE A 26 10.17 -5.42 -2.45
N SER A 27 8.84 -5.56 -2.43
CA SER A 27 8.18 -6.34 -1.37
C SER A 27 8.32 -7.84 -1.65
N SER A 28 8.33 -8.70 -0.63
CA SER A 28 8.45 -10.16 -0.81
C SER A 28 7.39 -10.75 -1.76
N ASN A 29 6.20 -10.13 -1.80
CA ASN A 29 5.12 -10.51 -2.68
C ASN A 29 5.42 -10.15 -4.15
N GLU A 30 6.06 -9.01 -4.40
CA GLU A 30 6.46 -8.56 -5.74
C GLU A 30 7.69 -9.35 -6.27
N ALA A 31 8.59 -9.77 -5.36
CA ALA A 31 9.72 -10.65 -5.70
C ALA A 31 9.24 -12.00 -6.25
N ILE A 32 8.30 -12.65 -5.55
CA ILE A 32 7.74 -13.95 -5.96
C ILE A 32 6.96 -13.82 -7.27
N TRP A 33 6.21 -12.73 -7.45
CA TRP A 33 5.45 -12.46 -8.68
C TRP A 33 6.34 -12.29 -9.91
N ARG A 34 7.53 -11.69 -9.73
CA ARG A 34 8.55 -11.56 -10.77
C ARG A 34 9.30 -12.86 -11.05
N ILE A 35 9.65 -13.64 -10.02
CA ILE A 35 10.30 -14.96 -10.18
C ILE A 35 9.45 -15.89 -11.06
N LEU A 36 8.12 -15.81 -10.92
CA LEU A 36 7.18 -16.65 -11.65
C LEU A 36 6.74 -16.08 -13.01
N SER A 37 7.33 -14.97 -13.47
CA SER A 37 7.09 -14.35 -14.80
C SER A 37 5.62 -14.08 -15.14
N PHE A 38 4.78 -13.77 -14.14
CA PHE A 38 3.40 -13.34 -14.40
C PHE A 38 3.38 -11.93 -15.05
N PRO A 39 2.40 -11.59 -15.91
CA PRO A 39 2.28 -10.24 -16.46
C PRO A 39 2.03 -9.18 -15.36
N ILE A 40 2.90 -8.17 -15.27
CA ILE A 40 2.95 -7.15 -14.20
C ILE A 40 2.69 -5.73 -14.74
N HIS A 41 1.65 -5.51 -15.54
CA HIS A 41 1.44 -4.20 -16.16
C HIS A 41 1.48 -3.03 -15.14
N GLU A 42 2.39 -2.08 -15.37
CA GLU A 42 2.60 -0.89 -14.55
C GLU A 42 1.86 0.33 -15.13
N ARG A 43 0.96 0.92 -14.33
CA ARG A 43 0.68 2.36 -14.37
C ARG A 43 0.55 2.85 -12.92
N SER A 44 1.38 3.80 -12.52
CA SER A 44 1.08 4.68 -11.38
C SER A 44 0.55 6.01 -11.93
N PRO A 45 -0.76 6.13 -12.22
CA PRO A 45 -1.32 7.45 -12.42
C PRO A 45 -1.16 8.25 -11.12
N ALA A 46 -1.06 9.57 -11.23
CA ALA A 46 -1.22 10.43 -10.07
C ALA A 46 -2.59 10.13 -9.43
N VAL A 47 -2.60 9.48 -8.26
CA VAL A 47 -3.83 9.17 -7.53
C VAL A 47 -4.30 10.46 -6.87
N ILE A 48 -5.42 10.99 -7.36
CA ILE A 48 -6.08 12.15 -6.76
C ILE A 48 -7.29 11.63 -5.99
N HIS A 49 -7.30 11.84 -4.68
CA HIS A 49 -8.46 11.49 -3.86
C HIS A 49 -9.60 12.48 -4.14
N LEU A 50 -10.62 11.99 -4.85
CA LEU A 50 -11.84 12.73 -5.11
C LEU A 50 -12.75 12.67 -3.89
N ALA A 51 -13.21 13.84 -3.44
CA ALA A 51 -14.13 13.94 -2.31
C ALA A 51 -15.48 13.32 -2.71
N VAL A 52 -16.07 12.52 -1.84
CA VAL A 52 -17.44 12.02 -1.98
C VAL A 52 -18.12 12.21 -0.64
N HIS A 53 -19.19 12.98 -0.62
CA HIS A 53 -19.98 13.29 0.57
C HIS A 53 -21.39 13.69 0.17
N LEU A 54 -22.31 13.66 1.13
CA LEU A 54 -23.67 14.19 0.96
C LEU A 54 -23.67 15.72 0.87
N GLU A 55 -24.78 16.30 0.46
CA GLU A 55 -24.99 17.75 0.49
C GLU A 55 -24.76 18.28 1.91
N ASN A 56 -23.96 19.35 2.03
CA ASN A 56 -23.50 19.92 3.31
C ASN A 56 -22.69 18.97 4.22
N GLY A 57 -22.37 17.76 3.74
CA GLY A 57 -21.52 16.76 4.42
C GLY A 57 -20.02 16.96 4.17
N GLN A 58 -19.61 18.06 3.55
CA GLN A 58 -18.20 18.35 3.31
C GLN A 58 -17.45 18.54 4.64
N ARG A 59 -16.24 18.00 4.69
CA ARG A 59 -15.35 18.24 5.82
C ARG A 59 -14.67 19.60 5.69
N VAL A 60 -14.68 20.35 6.79
CA VAL A 60 -14.01 21.64 6.88
C VAL A 60 -13.02 21.62 8.04
N TYR A 61 -11.79 22.05 7.76
CA TYR A 61 -10.78 22.29 8.78
C TYR A 61 -10.90 23.72 9.30
N PHE A 62 -10.96 23.85 10.63
CA PHE A 62 -11.10 25.12 11.30
C PHE A 62 -10.22 25.21 12.55
N THR A 63 -9.95 26.43 12.96
CA THR A 63 -9.39 26.82 14.26
C THR A 63 -10.49 27.45 15.09
N ALA A 64 -10.29 27.58 16.41
CA ALA A 64 -11.23 28.27 17.28
C ALA A 64 -11.56 29.69 16.77
N SER A 65 -10.60 30.36 16.11
CA SER A 65 -10.76 31.70 15.55
C SER A 65 -11.54 31.77 14.23
N ASN A 66 -11.63 30.70 13.43
CA ASN A 66 -12.26 30.74 12.10
C ASN A 66 -13.47 29.81 11.93
N VAL A 67 -13.87 29.09 12.99
CA VAL A 67 -14.97 28.11 12.95
C VAL A 67 -16.28 28.68 12.40
N GLN A 68 -16.68 29.87 12.84
CA GLN A 68 -17.91 30.52 12.39
C GLN A 68 -17.86 30.84 10.89
N GLN A 69 -16.75 31.43 10.44
CA GLN A 69 -16.54 31.74 9.02
C GLN A 69 -16.51 30.47 8.16
N ARG A 70 -15.85 29.41 8.65
CA ARG A 70 -15.74 28.12 7.97
C ARG A 70 -17.07 27.37 7.88
N ALA A 71 -17.93 27.52 8.87
CA ALA A 71 -19.28 26.93 8.88
C ALA A 71 -20.19 27.63 7.88
N LEU A 72 -20.13 28.97 7.78
CA LEU A 72 -20.92 29.76 6.83
C LEU A 72 -20.42 29.61 5.39
N ASN A 73 -19.10 29.59 5.18
CA ASN A 73 -18.47 29.56 3.87
C ASN A 73 -17.44 28.41 3.80
N PRO A 74 -17.90 27.17 3.63
CA PRO A 74 -17.02 26.01 3.54
C PRO A 74 -16.16 26.08 2.26
N PRO A 75 -14.86 25.74 2.33
CA PRO A 75 -14.00 25.66 1.15
C PRO A 75 -14.54 24.67 0.12
N ALA A 76 -14.38 24.97 -1.16
CA ALA A 76 -14.75 24.04 -2.22
C ALA A 76 -13.94 22.74 -2.12
N THR A 77 -14.64 21.61 -2.19
CA THR A 77 -14.05 20.27 -2.32
C THR A 77 -13.88 19.94 -3.80
N THR A 78 -13.19 18.84 -4.13
CA THR A 78 -13.16 18.35 -5.51
C THR A 78 -14.56 18.03 -6.03
N LEU A 79 -15.50 17.63 -5.17
CA LEU A 79 -16.88 17.33 -5.58
C LEU A 79 -17.67 18.60 -5.92
N THR A 80 -17.65 19.59 -5.02
CA THR A 80 -18.39 20.84 -5.26
C THR A 80 -17.75 21.66 -6.39
N ALA A 81 -16.42 21.63 -6.51
CA ALA A 81 -15.72 22.23 -7.63
C ALA A 81 -16.00 21.50 -8.95
N PHE A 82 -16.25 20.19 -8.95
CA PHE A 82 -16.69 19.47 -10.14
C PHE A 82 -18.09 19.92 -10.58
N PHE A 83 -19.04 20.07 -9.65
CA PHE A 83 -20.36 20.60 -10.00
C PHE A 83 -20.29 22.01 -10.58
N HIS A 84 -19.48 22.89 -9.98
CA HIS A 84 -19.23 24.23 -10.52
C HIS A 84 -18.53 24.18 -11.89
N LEU A 85 -17.56 23.27 -12.08
CA LEU A 85 -16.92 23.06 -13.37
C LEU A 85 -17.94 22.64 -14.44
N CYS A 86 -18.82 21.69 -14.12
CA CYS A 86 -19.88 21.27 -15.02
C CYS A 86 -20.81 22.42 -15.38
N GLN A 87 -21.11 23.38 -14.49
CA GLN A 87 -21.94 24.53 -14.86
C GLN A 87 -21.30 25.42 -15.94
N ASN A 88 -19.97 25.53 -15.95
CA ASN A 88 -19.23 26.51 -16.74
C ASN A 88 -18.48 25.91 -17.96
N ASP A 89 -18.28 24.60 -18.01
CA ASP A 89 -17.54 23.90 -19.07
C ASP A 89 -18.40 22.77 -19.66
N ALA A 90 -18.81 22.94 -20.93
CA ALA A 90 -19.68 21.99 -21.63
C ALA A 90 -19.05 20.60 -21.81
N PHE A 91 -17.72 20.52 -21.92
CA PHE A 91 -17.03 19.23 -22.01
C PHE A 91 -16.97 18.54 -20.64
N ALA A 92 -16.77 19.29 -19.56
CA ALA A 92 -16.79 18.70 -18.22
C ALA A 92 -18.14 18.04 -17.89
N LYS A 93 -19.26 18.59 -18.38
CA LYS A 93 -20.61 17.99 -18.24
C LYS A 93 -20.71 16.59 -18.83
N THR A 94 -19.88 16.23 -19.80
CA THR A 94 -19.92 14.90 -20.45
C THR A 94 -19.09 13.86 -19.70
N LEU A 95 -18.36 14.25 -18.64
CA LEU A 95 -17.47 13.36 -17.90
C LEU A 95 -18.15 12.83 -16.64
N LEU A 96 -17.85 11.56 -16.30
CA LEU A 96 -18.07 11.10 -14.94
C LEU A 96 -17.08 11.79 -14.01
N TYR A 97 -17.47 11.97 -12.75
CA TYR A 97 -16.61 12.59 -11.74
C TYR A 97 -15.25 11.88 -11.61
N SER A 98 -15.24 10.55 -11.74
CA SER A 98 -14.02 9.71 -11.75
C SER A 98 -13.09 10.00 -12.93
N ASP A 99 -13.61 10.51 -14.04
CA ASP A 99 -12.86 10.72 -15.28
C ASP A 99 -12.25 12.12 -15.35
N VAL A 100 -12.73 13.05 -14.53
CA VAL A 100 -12.27 14.45 -14.47
C VAL A 100 -10.75 14.58 -14.31
N PRO A 101 -10.07 13.82 -13.43
CA PRO A 101 -8.61 13.87 -13.28
C PRO A 101 -7.80 13.56 -14.55
N THR A 102 -8.42 12.88 -15.52
CA THR A 102 -7.78 12.58 -16.82
C THR A 102 -7.59 13.85 -17.65
N TYR A 103 -8.52 14.80 -17.55
CA TYR A 103 -8.58 16.00 -18.39
C TYR A 103 -8.28 17.30 -17.63
N TYR A 104 -8.49 17.29 -16.31
CA TYR A 104 -8.32 18.43 -15.44
C TYR A 104 -7.36 18.10 -14.31
N THR A 105 -6.64 19.11 -13.83
CA THR A 105 -5.77 19.01 -12.67
C THR A 105 -6.37 19.83 -11.54
N TRP A 106 -6.35 19.29 -10.32
CA TRP A 106 -6.82 19.99 -9.14
C TRP A 106 -5.82 21.05 -8.68
N ASN A 107 -6.21 22.32 -8.68
CA ASN A 107 -5.44 23.40 -8.07
C ASN A 107 -5.85 23.53 -6.60
N ALA A 108 -5.07 22.93 -5.69
CA ALA A 108 -5.39 22.87 -4.27
C ALA A 108 -5.41 24.24 -3.57
N SER A 109 -4.67 25.23 -4.08
CA SER A 109 -4.61 26.60 -3.53
C SER A 109 -5.84 27.41 -3.94
N ARG A 110 -6.24 27.31 -5.21
CA ARG A 110 -7.41 28.03 -5.75
C ARG A 110 -8.73 27.28 -5.57
N LYS A 111 -8.67 25.99 -5.18
CA LYS A 111 -9.81 25.08 -5.03
C LYS A 111 -10.65 24.96 -6.31
N VAL A 112 -9.99 24.90 -7.46
CA VAL A 112 -10.63 24.77 -8.78
C VAL A 112 -9.96 23.69 -9.62
N PHE A 113 -10.72 23.09 -10.53
CA PHE A 113 -10.17 22.27 -11.59
C PHE A 113 -9.69 23.15 -12.74
N GLU A 114 -8.44 22.94 -13.16
CA GLU A 114 -7.84 23.62 -14.30
C GLU A 114 -7.62 22.62 -15.43
N ARG A 115 -7.97 23.01 -16.65
CA ARG A 115 -7.72 22.17 -17.84
C ARG A 115 -6.23 21.85 -17.92
N ARG A 116 -5.88 20.58 -18.08
CA ARG A 116 -4.48 20.14 -18.12
C ARG A 116 -3.76 20.74 -19.34
N LYS A 117 -2.68 21.50 -19.12
CA LYS A 117 -1.96 22.27 -20.16
C LYS A 117 -0.76 21.56 -20.82
N ARG A 118 -0.47 20.29 -20.50
CA ARG A 118 0.69 19.57 -21.07
C ARG A 118 0.33 18.86 -22.37
N ALA A 119 0.82 19.41 -23.49
CA ALA A 119 0.64 18.95 -24.87
C ALA A 119 1.24 17.57 -25.23
N ILE A 120 1.68 16.77 -24.25
CA ILE A 120 2.16 15.38 -24.45
C ILE A 120 1.11 14.38 -23.95
N ALA A 121 0.29 14.76 -22.97
CA ALA A 121 -0.85 13.95 -22.57
C ALA A 121 -1.93 14.09 -23.66
N ASN A 122 -2.32 12.97 -24.28
CA ASN A 122 -3.30 12.83 -25.38
C ASN A 122 -2.79 13.08 -26.80
N LYS A 123 -1.47 13.22 -27.04
CA LYS A 123 -0.93 13.00 -28.38
C LYS A 123 -0.72 11.50 -28.58
N VAL A 124 -1.27 10.94 -29.66
CA VAL A 124 -0.95 9.56 -30.05
C VAL A 124 0.49 9.50 -30.54
N LEU A 125 1.18 8.37 -30.37
CA LEU A 125 2.60 8.22 -30.72
C LEU A 125 2.91 8.70 -32.16
N ASN A 126 1.96 8.48 -33.09
CA ASN A 126 2.00 9.00 -34.46
C ASN A 126 2.24 10.53 -34.53
N GLN A 127 1.53 11.31 -33.71
CA GLN A 127 1.66 12.77 -33.65
C GLN A 127 2.96 13.26 -32.99
N LEU A 128 3.77 12.33 -32.49
CA LEU A 128 5.10 12.55 -31.95
C LEU A 128 6.19 11.96 -32.88
N GLY A 129 5.83 11.51 -34.09
CA GLY A 129 6.75 10.87 -35.03
C GLY A 129 7.13 9.43 -34.67
N MET A 130 6.37 8.79 -33.77
CA MET A 130 6.61 7.43 -33.30
C MET A 130 5.51 6.47 -33.81
N PRO A 131 5.82 5.21 -34.14
CA PRO A 131 4.78 4.24 -34.51
C PRO A 131 3.81 4.01 -33.34
N SER A 132 2.51 4.19 -33.58
CA SER A 132 1.48 3.92 -32.57
C SER A 132 0.85 2.54 -32.80
N PRO A 133 0.75 1.67 -31.77
CA PRO A 133 -0.02 0.44 -31.87
C PRO A 133 -1.51 0.79 -32.06
N THR A 134 -2.17 0.17 -33.04
CA THR A 134 -3.61 0.30 -33.26
C THR A 134 -4.35 -0.47 -32.16
N ARG A 135 -4.83 0.21 -31.12
CA ARG A 135 -5.73 -0.38 -30.11
C ARG A 135 -6.97 0.49 -29.95
N SER A 136 -8.15 -0.11 -30.10
CA SER A 136 -9.43 0.57 -29.83
C SER A 136 -9.57 0.83 -28.32
N ALA A 137 -10.27 1.89 -27.92
CA ALA A 137 -10.54 2.19 -26.51
C ALA A 137 -11.31 1.05 -25.82
N ALA A 138 -12.17 0.34 -26.56
CA ALA A 138 -12.84 -0.88 -26.11
C ALA A 138 -11.84 -1.96 -25.67
N ALA A 139 -10.69 -2.09 -26.34
CA ALA A 139 -9.67 -3.08 -26.01
C ALA A 139 -8.91 -2.80 -24.70
N SER A 140 -9.04 -1.62 -24.07
CA SER A 140 -8.35 -1.34 -22.79
C SER A 140 -9.18 -1.70 -21.56
N PHE A 141 -10.50 -1.52 -21.61
CA PHE A 141 -11.41 -1.98 -20.54
C PHE A 141 -11.66 -3.48 -20.60
N ASP A 142 -11.70 -4.04 -21.81
CA ASP A 142 -11.98 -5.46 -22.05
C ASP A 142 -10.82 -6.36 -21.60
N VAL A 143 -9.57 -5.86 -21.54
CA VAL A 143 -8.42 -6.67 -21.12
C VAL A 143 -8.44 -7.01 -19.63
N GLU A 144 -8.76 -6.06 -18.74
CA GLU A 144 -8.84 -6.34 -17.30
C GLU A 144 -10.06 -7.21 -16.97
N LEU A 145 -11.21 -6.95 -17.61
CA LEU A 145 -12.38 -7.81 -17.45
C LEU A 145 -12.10 -9.23 -17.95
N ARG A 146 -11.49 -9.39 -19.13
CA ARG A 146 -11.06 -10.69 -19.65
C ARG A 146 -10.02 -11.33 -18.75
N ARG A 147 -9.09 -10.58 -18.15
CA ARG A 147 -8.12 -11.10 -17.19
C ARG A 147 -8.80 -11.61 -15.93
N GLU A 148 -9.76 -10.86 -15.39
CA GLU A 148 -10.55 -11.27 -14.21
C GLU A 148 -11.48 -12.45 -14.52
N GLN A 149 -11.89 -12.63 -15.77
CA GLN A 149 -12.74 -13.76 -16.20
C GLN A 149 -11.95 -14.96 -16.73
N ASN A 150 -10.65 -14.81 -17.01
CA ASN A 150 -9.80 -15.86 -17.56
C ASN A 150 -9.17 -16.71 -16.44
N TYR A 151 -10.02 -17.37 -15.67
CA TYR A 151 -9.63 -18.36 -14.68
C TYR A 151 -10.14 -19.75 -15.06
N ASN A 152 -9.36 -20.78 -14.72
CA ASN A 152 -9.80 -22.16 -14.93
C ASN A 152 -10.87 -22.54 -13.89
N ILE A 153 -12.12 -22.61 -14.34
CA ILE A 153 -13.28 -22.94 -13.50
C ILE A 153 -13.14 -24.32 -12.87
N MET A 154 -12.57 -25.29 -13.59
CA MET A 154 -12.39 -26.65 -13.08
C MET A 154 -11.38 -26.68 -11.93
N ASP A 155 -10.22 -26.03 -12.12
CA ASP A 155 -9.18 -25.98 -11.08
C ASP A 155 -9.67 -25.24 -9.83
N LEU A 156 -10.38 -24.12 -10.01
CA LEU A 156 -10.99 -23.40 -8.90
C LEU A 156 -12.05 -24.23 -8.18
N SER A 157 -12.89 -24.96 -8.92
CA SER A 157 -13.88 -25.85 -8.32
C SER A 157 -13.19 -26.94 -7.50
N SER A 158 -12.16 -27.59 -8.05
CA SER A 158 -11.37 -28.59 -7.33
C SER A 158 -10.68 -28.01 -6.11
N TYR A 159 -10.11 -26.81 -6.22
CA TYR A 159 -9.49 -26.08 -5.10
C TYR A 159 -10.51 -25.82 -3.98
N VAL A 160 -11.69 -25.30 -4.32
CA VAL A 160 -12.76 -25.00 -3.35
C VAL A 160 -13.22 -26.28 -2.66
N SER A 161 -13.55 -27.33 -3.41
CA SER A 161 -13.97 -28.63 -2.85
C SER A 161 -12.93 -29.23 -1.91
N SER A 162 -11.64 -29.07 -2.22
CA SER A 162 -10.54 -29.61 -1.40
C SER A 162 -10.26 -28.78 -0.14
N ASN A 163 -10.62 -27.50 -0.11
CA ASN A 163 -10.27 -26.59 0.99
C ASN A 163 -11.44 -26.23 1.91
N ILE A 164 -12.70 -26.32 1.46
CA ILE A 164 -13.87 -26.15 2.33
C ILE A 164 -13.79 -27.05 3.58
N PRO A 165 -13.44 -28.35 3.48
CA PRO A 165 -13.35 -29.23 4.66
C PRO A 165 -12.22 -28.84 5.63
N LYS A 166 -11.23 -28.06 5.17
CA LYS A 166 -10.10 -27.61 5.99
C LYS A 166 -10.39 -26.33 6.78
N LEU A 167 -11.51 -25.67 6.49
CA LEU A 167 -11.91 -24.46 7.20
C LEU A 167 -12.22 -24.78 8.66
N THR A 168 -11.79 -23.88 9.55
CA THR A 168 -12.27 -23.94 10.93
C THR A 168 -13.76 -23.65 11.00
N LEU A 169 -14.41 -24.02 12.10
CA LEU A 169 -15.84 -23.75 12.31
C LEU A 169 -16.20 -22.26 12.08
N GLU A 170 -15.34 -21.35 12.55
CA GLU A 170 -15.51 -19.91 12.39
C GLU A 170 -15.39 -19.47 10.92
N GLN A 171 -14.34 -19.93 10.23
CA GLN A 171 -14.12 -19.65 8.81
C GLN A 171 -15.25 -20.19 7.94
N LYS A 172 -15.71 -21.41 8.25
CA LYS A 172 -16.83 -22.07 7.56
C LYS A 172 -18.14 -21.28 7.75
N GLY A 173 -18.43 -20.82 8.96
CA GLY A 173 -19.59 -19.97 9.22
C GLY A 173 -19.58 -18.66 8.44
N ILE A 174 -18.42 -18.03 8.27
CA ILE A 174 -18.25 -16.83 7.43
C ILE A 174 -18.46 -17.17 5.94
N TYR A 175 -17.83 -18.25 5.47
CA TYR A 175 -17.96 -18.73 4.09
C TYR A 175 -19.42 -18.99 3.73
N ASP A 176 -20.14 -19.76 4.56
CA ASP A 176 -21.53 -20.14 4.30
C ASP A 176 -22.46 -18.92 4.24
N LYS A 177 -22.21 -17.92 5.09
CA LYS A 177 -22.96 -16.66 5.09
C LYS A 177 -22.75 -15.85 3.82
N ILE A 178 -21.53 -15.80 3.31
CA ILE A 178 -21.21 -15.12 2.05
C ILE A 178 -21.87 -15.87 0.88
N MET A 179 -21.72 -17.20 0.82
CA MET A 179 -22.33 -18.04 -0.22
C MET A 179 -23.86 -17.94 -0.23
N GLN A 180 -24.49 -17.95 0.95
CA GLN A 180 -25.94 -17.73 1.07
C GLN A 180 -26.35 -16.36 0.50
N THR A 181 -25.57 -15.32 0.78
CA THR A 181 -25.86 -13.97 0.29
C THR A 181 -25.79 -13.93 -1.24
N ILE A 182 -24.74 -14.51 -1.84
CA ILE A 182 -24.58 -14.65 -3.29
C ILE A 182 -25.76 -15.41 -3.90
N ASN A 183 -26.08 -16.60 -3.37
CA ASN A 183 -27.15 -17.45 -3.89
C ASN A 183 -28.54 -16.82 -3.77
N SER A 184 -28.74 -15.93 -2.79
CA SER A 184 -29.99 -15.19 -2.62
C SER A 184 -30.16 -14.01 -3.59
N GLY A 185 -29.14 -13.67 -4.38
CA GLY A 185 -29.14 -12.50 -5.27
C GLY A 185 -29.14 -11.15 -4.55
N ASN A 186 -29.03 -11.14 -3.23
CA ASN A 186 -29.05 -9.91 -2.43
C ASN A 186 -27.63 -9.34 -2.33
N GLY A 187 -27.36 -8.26 -3.04
CA GLY A 187 -26.08 -7.54 -2.92
C GLY A 187 -25.83 -7.09 -1.48
N LYS A 188 -24.65 -7.41 -0.93
CA LYS A 188 -24.17 -6.91 0.36
C LYS A 188 -22.68 -6.64 0.30
N ILE A 189 -22.23 -5.74 1.18
CA ILE A 189 -20.82 -5.43 1.35
C ILE A 189 -20.37 -6.03 2.68
N PHE A 190 -19.37 -6.91 2.64
CA PHE A 190 -18.78 -7.49 3.84
C PHE A 190 -17.37 -6.96 4.06
N PHE A 191 -16.99 -6.83 5.33
CA PHE A 191 -15.61 -6.60 5.72
C PHE A 191 -15.16 -7.71 6.66
N LEU A 192 -14.04 -8.35 6.33
CA LEU A 192 -13.46 -9.39 7.16
C LEU A 192 -12.42 -8.76 8.09
N ASP A 193 -12.72 -8.68 9.38
CA ASP A 193 -11.80 -8.27 10.43
C ASP A 193 -11.07 -9.52 10.93
N ALA A 194 -9.83 -9.70 10.46
CA ALA A 194 -8.96 -10.81 10.83
C ALA A 194 -7.70 -10.29 11.53
N PRO A 195 -7.62 -10.36 12.88
CA PRO A 195 -6.44 -9.96 13.64
C PRO A 195 -5.15 -10.63 13.17
N GLY A 196 -4.15 -9.81 12.86
CA GLY A 196 -2.87 -10.29 12.33
C GLY A 196 -2.93 -10.74 10.86
N GLY A 197 -4.02 -10.46 10.15
CA GLY A 197 -4.22 -10.77 8.74
C GLY A 197 -4.87 -9.61 7.97
N THR A 198 -5.62 -9.93 6.92
CA THR A 198 -6.32 -8.94 6.09
C THR A 198 -7.48 -8.30 6.86
N GLY A 199 -7.61 -6.97 6.74
CA GLY A 199 -8.69 -6.21 7.40
C GLY A 199 -8.41 -5.84 8.86
N ASP A 200 -7.17 -5.98 9.32
CA ASP A 200 -6.76 -5.54 10.64
C ASP A 200 -6.48 -4.01 10.68
N PHE A 201 -7.44 -3.24 11.19
CA PHE A 201 -7.28 -1.79 11.35
C PHE A 201 -6.32 -1.35 12.48
N ARG A 202 -5.68 -2.30 13.18
CA ARG A 202 -4.54 -1.99 14.06
C ARG A 202 -3.23 -1.83 13.28
N GLN A 203 -3.25 -2.08 11.97
CA GLN A 203 -2.12 -1.85 11.07
C GLN A 203 -2.02 -0.37 10.68
N THR A 204 -0.99 -0.04 9.88
CA THR A 204 -0.69 1.33 9.46
C THR A 204 -1.84 1.97 8.71
N LEU A 205 -2.11 3.24 9.01
CA LEU A 205 -3.04 4.07 8.26
C LEU A 205 -2.58 4.25 6.79
N PRO A 206 -3.49 4.63 5.87
CA PRO A 206 -3.10 4.99 4.51
C PRO A 206 -2.03 6.08 4.51
N VAL A 207 -0.95 5.86 3.77
CA VAL A 207 0.12 6.85 3.62
C VAL A 207 -0.29 7.88 2.59
N ILE A 208 -0.46 9.13 3.01
CA ILE A 208 -0.74 10.26 2.12
C ILE A 208 0.42 11.26 2.24
N PRO A 209 1.20 11.49 1.18
CA PRO A 209 2.34 12.40 1.26
C PRO A 209 1.92 13.82 1.69
N ARG A 210 2.62 14.38 2.69
CA ARG A 210 2.42 15.75 3.22
C ARG A 210 1.01 16.00 3.80
N SER A 211 0.33 14.95 4.24
CA SER A 211 -1.00 15.05 4.83
C SER A 211 -0.95 15.35 6.33
N THR A 212 -2.09 15.78 6.86
CA THR A 212 -2.29 15.85 8.32
C THR A 212 -2.80 14.51 8.86
N PRO A 213 -2.68 14.23 10.17
CA PRO A 213 -3.29 13.03 10.76
C PRO A 213 -4.79 12.91 10.48
N ALA A 214 -5.49 14.04 10.38
CA ALA A 214 -6.91 14.06 10.06
C ALA A 214 -7.18 13.61 8.61
N ASP A 215 -6.30 13.93 7.67
CA ASP A 215 -6.41 13.48 6.27
C ASP A 215 -6.20 11.96 6.15
N GLU A 216 -5.23 11.40 6.87
CA GLU A 216 -4.97 9.95 6.91
C GLU A 216 -6.16 9.16 7.47
N ILE A 217 -6.73 9.66 8.58
CA ILE A 217 -7.96 9.10 9.14
C ILE A 217 -9.08 9.13 8.10
N ASN A 218 -9.15 10.16 7.23
CA ASN A 218 -10.22 10.29 6.24
C ASN A 218 -10.09 9.39 5.05
N ALA A 219 -8.87 9.11 4.63
CA ALA A 219 -8.64 8.08 3.63
C ALA A 219 -8.90 6.68 4.18
N SER A 220 -9.00 6.51 5.51
CA SER A 220 -9.29 5.21 6.09
C SER A 220 -10.70 4.76 5.72
N LEU A 221 -10.84 3.49 5.36
CA LEU A 221 -12.10 2.88 4.93
C LEU A 221 -13.26 3.11 5.92
N LYS A 222 -12.95 3.10 7.23
CA LYS A 222 -13.91 3.38 8.31
C LYS A 222 -14.55 4.77 8.27
N ARG A 223 -13.96 5.74 7.55
CA ARG A 223 -14.52 7.09 7.37
C ARG A 223 -15.35 7.24 6.10
N SER A 224 -15.40 6.20 5.26
CA SER A 224 -16.27 6.20 4.08
C SER A 224 -17.74 6.29 4.48
N ALA A 225 -18.52 7.06 3.74
CA ALA A 225 -19.99 7.08 3.88
C ALA A 225 -20.61 5.71 3.62
N LEU A 226 -19.93 4.84 2.86
CA LEU A 226 -20.37 3.47 2.61
C LEU A 226 -20.16 2.55 3.81
N TRP A 227 -19.31 2.93 4.77
CA TRP A 227 -18.95 2.08 5.91
C TRP A 227 -20.17 1.67 6.74
N GLN A 228 -21.19 2.53 6.84
CA GLN A 228 -22.44 2.22 7.54
C GLN A 228 -23.23 1.05 6.92
N HIS A 229 -23.00 0.75 5.64
CA HIS A 229 -23.62 -0.36 4.92
C HIS A 229 -22.76 -1.62 4.93
N VAL A 230 -21.55 -1.55 5.48
CA VAL A 230 -20.60 -2.67 5.53
C VAL A 230 -20.91 -3.58 6.71
N LYS A 231 -21.16 -4.85 6.42
CA LYS A 231 -21.32 -5.88 7.46
C LYS A 231 -19.96 -6.45 7.84
N THR A 232 -19.51 -6.16 9.06
CA THR A 232 -18.25 -6.72 9.58
C THR A 232 -18.45 -8.18 10.01
N LEU A 233 -17.57 -9.06 9.55
CA LEU A 233 -17.41 -10.45 9.96
C LEU A 233 -16.04 -10.57 10.63
N LYS A 234 -15.96 -11.24 11.78
CA LYS A 234 -14.73 -11.30 12.58
C LYS A 234 -14.17 -12.72 12.58
N LEU A 235 -12.87 -12.84 12.37
CA LEU A 235 -12.10 -14.02 12.76
C LEU A 235 -11.42 -13.72 14.08
N ILE A 236 -11.53 -14.61 15.05
CA ILE A 236 -10.98 -14.40 16.40
C ILE A 236 -9.83 -15.37 16.63
N LYS A 237 -9.82 -16.52 15.94
CA LYS A 237 -8.83 -17.56 16.17
C LYS A 237 -7.51 -17.29 15.44
N ASN A 238 -6.43 -17.12 16.20
CA ASN A 238 -5.08 -17.01 15.66
C ASN A 238 -4.56 -18.40 15.24
N MET A 239 -4.70 -18.74 13.96
CA MET A 239 -4.27 -20.03 13.41
C MET A 239 -2.76 -20.28 13.54
N ARG A 240 -1.93 -19.22 13.55
CA ARG A 240 -0.47 -19.38 13.69
C ARG A 240 -0.11 -19.94 15.06
N VAL A 241 -0.75 -19.43 16.12
CA VAL A 241 -0.59 -19.94 17.49
C VAL A 241 -1.18 -21.35 17.60
N GLN A 242 -2.38 -21.56 17.07
CA GLN A 242 -3.09 -22.82 17.23
C GLN A 242 -2.38 -24.00 16.56
N LEU A 243 -1.80 -23.80 15.37
CA LEU A 243 -1.12 -24.87 14.62
C LEU A 243 0.21 -25.27 15.27
N GLN A 244 0.88 -24.35 15.96
CA GLN A 244 2.17 -24.61 16.61
C GLN A 244 2.02 -25.15 18.04
N ASN A 245 0.82 -25.03 18.64
CA ASN A 245 0.51 -25.39 20.03
C ASN A 245 1.52 -24.83 21.05
N ASP A 246 2.07 -23.66 20.72
CA ASP A 246 3.13 -23.00 21.49
C ASP A 246 2.50 -21.99 22.47
N ARG A 247 2.56 -22.33 23.76
CA ARG A 247 2.04 -21.49 24.84
C ARG A 247 2.75 -20.12 24.91
N SER A 248 4.01 -20.04 24.51
CA SER A 248 4.75 -18.77 24.48
C SER A 248 4.22 -17.85 23.37
N ALA A 249 3.92 -18.42 22.19
CA ALA A 249 3.31 -17.70 21.08
C ALA A 249 1.89 -17.21 21.42
N GLU A 250 1.13 -17.98 22.20
CA GLU A 250 -0.19 -17.56 22.71
C GLU A 250 -0.09 -16.34 23.64
N ILE A 251 0.82 -16.39 24.62
CA ILE A 251 1.05 -15.28 25.54
C ILE A 251 1.47 -14.02 24.77
N PHE A 252 2.43 -14.16 23.85
CA PHE A 252 2.90 -13.06 23.01
C PHE A 252 1.78 -12.47 22.14
N SER A 253 0.96 -13.33 21.53
CA SER A 253 -0.20 -12.89 20.72
C SER A 253 -1.20 -12.09 21.55
N ASN A 254 -1.49 -12.50 22.78
CA ASN A 254 -2.41 -11.78 23.67
C ASN A 254 -1.83 -10.42 24.09
N GLN A 255 -0.55 -10.36 24.44
CA GLN A 255 0.13 -9.10 24.74
C GLN A 255 0.10 -8.13 23.55
N LEU A 256 0.35 -8.62 22.33
CA LEU A 256 0.28 -7.82 21.11
C LEU A 256 -1.14 -7.29 20.85
N LEU A 257 -2.16 -8.10 21.11
CA LEU A 257 -3.57 -7.67 20.99
C LEU A 257 -3.92 -6.61 22.03
N ASP A 258 -3.45 -6.72 23.26
CA ASP A 258 -3.73 -5.72 24.30
C ASP A 258 -3.05 -4.38 23.98
N ILE A 259 -1.83 -4.40 23.43
CA ILE A 259 -1.16 -3.20 22.89
C ILE A 259 -1.99 -2.60 21.75
N GLY A 260 -2.33 -3.42 20.74
CA GLY A 260 -3.06 -2.95 19.56
C GLY A 260 -4.47 -2.43 19.85
N ASN A 261 -5.11 -2.92 20.91
CA ASN A 261 -6.42 -2.46 21.38
C ASN A 261 -6.35 -1.28 22.36
N GLY A 262 -5.15 -0.77 22.66
CA GLY A 262 -4.97 0.37 23.56
C GLY A 262 -5.31 0.06 25.02
N LYS A 263 -5.22 -1.21 25.45
CA LYS A 263 -5.47 -1.61 26.85
C LYS A 263 -4.24 -1.43 27.76
N VAL A 264 -3.07 -1.23 27.17
CA VAL A 264 -1.84 -0.98 27.91
C VAL A 264 -1.81 0.49 28.38
N PRO A 265 -1.55 0.76 29.67
CA PRO A 265 -1.46 2.12 30.18
C PRO A 265 -0.42 2.96 29.42
N VAL A 266 -0.82 4.19 29.08
CA VAL A 266 0.05 5.19 28.46
C VAL A 266 0.52 6.15 29.55
N ASP A 267 1.82 6.35 29.66
CA ASP A 267 2.37 7.42 30.48
C ASP A 267 1.95 8.76 29.86
N LEU A 268 1.14 9.52 30.60
CA LEU A 268 0.59 10.81 30.17
C LEU A 268 1.67 11.87 29.92
N THR A 269 2.84 11.74 30.54
CA THR A 269 3.93 12.71 30.40
C THR A 269 4.72 12.47 29.12
N SER A 270 5.07 11.22 28.84
CA SER A 270 5.89 10.87 27.67
C SER A 270 5.06 10.46 26.44
N GLY A 271 3.78 10.13 26.62
CA GLY A 271 2.91 9.55 25.59
C GLY A 271 3.31 8.12 25.19
N LYS A 272 4.13 7.43 25.99
CA LYS A 272 4.67 6.09 25.68
C LYS A 272 4.00 5.02 26.53
N ILE A 273 4.02 3.80 26.00
CA ILE A 273 3.68 2.59 26.76
C ILE A 273 4.94 1.94 27.32
N SER A 274 4.78 1.23 28.43
CA SER A 274 5.80 0.30 28.92
C SER A 274 5.50 -1.10 28.41
N LEU A 275 6.49 -1.73 27.76
CA LEU A 275 6.36 -3.11 27.30
C LEU A 275 6.51 -4.08 28.49
N PRO A 276 5.76 -5.19 28.52
CA PRO A 276 5.98 -6.25 29.50
C PRO A 276 7.44 -6.75 29.46
N HIS A 277 8.01 -7.10 30.61
CA HIS A 277 9.41 -7.53 30.72
C HIS A 277 9.75 -8.76 29.86
N ASN A 278 8.76 -9.62 29.62
CA ASN A 278 8.88 -10.83 28.80
C ASN A 278 8.48 -10.61 27.33
N PHE A 279 8.20 -9.38 26.91
CA PHE A 279 7.67 -9.10 25.58
C PHE A 279 8.75 -9.16 24.49
N CYS A 280 9.94 -8.67 24.79
CA CYS A 280 11.07 -8.65 23.85
C CYS A 280 12.40 -8.57 24.59
N ASN A 281 13.48 -8.98 23.91
CA ASN A 281 14.83 -8.76 24.38
C ASN A 281 15.30 -7.38 23.90
N LEU A 282 15.39 -6.44 24.83
CA LEU A 282 15.90 -5.09 24.53
C LEU A 282 17.43 -5.14 24.37
N VAL A 283 17.91 -4.43 23.36
CA VAL A 283 19.35 -4.24 23.08
C VAL A 283 19.69 -2.76 23.17
N THR A 284 20.95 -2.47 23.49
CA THR A 284 21.42 -1.11 23.78
C THR A 284 21.98 -0.39 22.56
N SER A 285 22.32 -1.13 21.49
CA SER A 285 22.90 -0.56 20.28
C SER A 285 22.46 -1.29 19.00
N LYS A 286 22.58 -0.59 17.86
CA LYS A 286 22.37 -1.18 16.53
C LYS A 286 23.36 -2.31 16.24
N GLY A 287 24.60 -2.19 16.73
CA GLY A 287 25.63 -3.22 16.56
C GLY A 287 25.31 -4.51 17.30
N GLU A 288 24.80 -4.40 18.53
CA GLU A 288 24.31 -5.53 19.33
C GLU A 288 23.10 -6.20 18.66
N LEU A 289 22.16 -5.40 18.12
CA LEU A 289 21.01 -5.93 17.37
C LEU A 289 21.47 -6.75 16.16
N VAL A 290 22.42 -6.23 15.38
CA VAL A 290 22.96 -6.92 14.20
C VAL A 290 23.62 -8.24 14.61
N GLU A 291 24.43 -8.24 15.68
CA GLU A 291 25.09 -9.47 16.15
C GLU A 291 24.08 -10.52 16.64
N ARG A 292 23.04 -10.09 17.36
CA ARG A 292 21.98 -10.98 17.85
C ARG A 292 21.16 -11.61 16.74
N VAL A 293 20.85 -10.86 15.68
CA VAL A 293 20.00 -11.34 14.59
C VAL A 293 20.81 -12.05 13.52
N PHE A 294 22.00 -11.56 13.20
CA PHE A 294 22.90 -12.10 12.18
C PHE A 294 24.28 -12.48 12.77
N PRO A 295 24.33 -13.46 13.68
CA PRO A 295 25.59 -13.91 14.26
C PRO A 295 26.50 -14.50 13.19
N ASP A 296 27.79 -14.21 13.25
CA ASP A 296 28.79 -14.75 12.32
C ASP A 296 28.41 -14.55 10.83
N ILE A 297 27.83 -13.39 10.48
CA ILE A 297 27.42 -13.10 9.10
C ILE A 297 28.56 -13.30 8.08
N GLN A 298 29.81 -13.14 8.53
CA GLN A 298 31.03 -13.38 7.74
C GLN A 298 31.14 -14.78 7.14
N THR A 299 30.63 -15.78 7.85
CA THR A 299 30.69 -17.18 7.42
C THR A 299 29.38 -17.60 6.77
N ASN A 300 28.25 -17.05 7.23
CA ASN A 300 26.92 -17.49 6.84
C ASN A 300 26.28 -16.71 5.68
N PHE A 301 26.87 -15.62 5.19
CA PHE A 301 26.26 -14.79 4.14
C PHE A 301 25.98 -15.52 2.80
N LYS A 302 26.58 -16.69 2.56
CA LYS A 302 26.30 -17.53 1.38
C LYS A 302 25.20 -18.57 1.62
N ASN A 303 24.70 -18.73 2.84
CA ASN A 303 23.71 -19.76 3.19
C ASN A 303 22.28 -19.18 3.08
N PRO A 304 21.52 -19.52 2.02
CA PRO A 304 20.19 -18.95 1.80
C PRO A 304 19.19 -19.38 2.87
N ASN A 305 19.28 -20.61 3.39
CA ASN A 305 18.38 -21.10 4.43
C ASN A 305 18.59 -20.29 5.72
N TRP A 306 19.84 -20.09 6.12
CA TRP A 306 20.18 -19.30 7.30
C TRP A 306 19.73 -17.83 7.17
N LEU A 307 19.89 -17.22 5.99
CA LEU A 307 19.44 -15.84 5.76
C LEU A 307 17.91 -15.71 5.79
N SER A 308 17.18 -16.71 5.27
CA SER A 308 15.72 -16.64 5.12
C SER A 308 14.93 -16.63 6.43
N GLU A 309 15.53 -17.09 7.53
CA GLU A 309 14.90 -17.17 8.85
C GLU A 309 15.02 -15.87 9.66
N ARG A 310 15.70 -14.85 9.14
CA ARG A 310 16.14 -13.68 9.91
C ARG A 310 15.79 -12.38 9.20
N ALA A 311 15.36 -11.37 9.97
CA ALA A 311 15.11 -10.03 9.46
C ALA A 311 15.28 -8.98 10.55
N ILE A 312 15.74 -7.79 10.17
CA ILE A 312 15.67 -6.60 11.03
C ILE A 312 14.71 -5.62 10.37
N LEU A 313 13.70 -5.18 11.13
CA LEU A 313 12.74 -4.16 10.70
C LEU A 313 13.08 -2.84 11.38
N ALA A 314 12.96 -1.74 10.64
CA ALA A 314 13.13 -0.40 11.17
C ALA A 314 12.02 0.53 10.65
N ALA A 315 11.61 1.49 11.48
CA ALA A 315 10.49 2.38 11.16
C ALA A 315 10.78 3.38 10.03
N LYS A 316 12.05 3.67 9.74
CA LYS A 316 12.47 4.66 8.75
C LYS A 316 13.52 4.09 7.80
N ASN A 317 13.41 4.44 6.52
CA ASN A 317 14.38 4.02 5.50
C ASN A 317 15.82 4.42 5.85
N LYS A 318 16.03 5.59 6.46
CA LYS A 318 17.38 6.00 6.93
C LYS A 318 18.01 5.00 7.89
N ASP A 319 17.20 4.40 8.78
CA ASP A 319 17.66 3.44 9.76
C ASP A 319 17.90 2.08 9.12
N VAL A 320 17.06 1.70 8.14
CA VAL A 320 17.28 0.53 7.27
C VAL A 320 18.61 0.65 6.54
N TYR A 321 18.88 1.78 5.87
CA TYR A 321 20.13 2.00 5.15
C TYR A 321 21.35 1.90 6.08
N GLN A 322 21.29 2.52 7.26
CA GLN A 322 22.37 2.42 8.23
C GLN A 322 22.63 0.99 8.70
N LEU A 323 21.58 0.23 9.00
CA LEU A 323 21.70 -1.18 9.41
C LEU A 323 22.25 -2.05 8.28
N ASN A 324 21.77 -1.86 7.06
CA ASN A 324 22.26 -2.57 5.88
C ASN A 324 23.75 -2.30 5.64
N ASN A 325 24.18 -1.04 5.76
CA ASN A 325 25.60 -0.69 5.60
C ASN A 325 26.46 -1.37 6.68
N VAL A 326 26.01 -1.43 7.93
CA VAL A 326 26.72 -2.12 9.03
C VAL A 326 26.82 -3.63 8.79
N ILE A 327 25.76 -4.25 8.26
CA ILE A 327 25.76 -5.69 7.93
C ILE A 327 26.69 -5.95 6.74
N GLN A 328 26.59 -5.13 5.68
CA GLN A 328 27.42 -5.25 4.49
C GLN A 328 28.91 -5.03 4.78
N SER A 329 29.26 -4.04 5.61
CA SER A 329 30.65 -3.78 5.99
C SER A 329 31.28 -4.91 6.76
N ARG A 330 30.48 -5.83 7.32
CA ARG A 330 31.00 -7.05 7.92
C ARG A 330 31.46 -7.96 6.80
N ILE A 331 30.62 -8.33 5.83
CA ILE A 331 30.91 -9.32 4.79
C ILE A 331 32.24 -9.02 4.04
N GLN A 332 33.24 -9.89 4.20
CA GLN A 332 34.56 -9.76 3.56
C GLN A 332 34.54 -10.24 2.09
N ASN A 333 33.98 -9.45 1.16
CA ASN A 333 34.09 -9.69 -0.28
C ASN A 333 34.17 -8.39 -1.08
N GLU A 334 34.59 -8.51 -2.34
CA GLU A 334 34.58 -7.41 -3.30
C GLU A 334 33.17 -6.80 -3.41
N THR A 335 33.10 -5.50 -3.15
CA THR A 335 31.85 -4.74 -3.24
C THR A 335 31.66 -4.32 -4.70
N VAL A 336 30.61 -4.81 -5.35
CA VAL A 336 30.24 -4.36 -6.70
C VAL A 336 29.07 -3.39 -6.56
N THR A 337 29.29 -2.16 -7.02
CA THR A 337 28.22 -1.16 -7.15
C THR A 337 27.69 -1.25 -8.58
N TYR A 338 26.40 -1.52 -8.73
CA TYR A 338 25.72 -1.61 -10.03
C TYR A 338 24.98 -0.31 -10.37
#